data_AF-A0A061P368-F1
#
_entry.id   AF-A0A061P368-F1
#
_cell.length_a   1.000
_cell.length_b   1.000
_cell.length_c   1.000
_cell.angle_alpha   90.00
_cell.angle_beta   90.00
_cell.angle_gamma   90.00
#
_symmetry.space_group_name_H-M   'P 1'
#
loop_
_entity.id
_entity.type
_entity.pdbx_description
1 polymer ?
#
loop_
_entity_poly.entity_id
_entity_poly.type
_entity_poly.pdbx_seq_one_letter_code
_entity_poly.pdbx_strand_id
1 'polypeptide(L)'
;MYASLDWAVEEHKSAKLFQELNDHEVSPLEQIKQFTLFAFTESDTEISNGVFRIIQNLSSTNDLPEHLEQFVEKAGQFYIESLYPLFVEGQNSGEIIKGDPEELLGIYLTVLSGIMADDPAFWKDNTEQKVGILIRMISER
;
A
#
# COMPACT_ATOMS: atom_id res chain seq x y z
N MET A 1 -16.70 -8.92 -16.53
CA MET A 1 -15.71 -9.12 -17.62
C MET A 1 -14.83 -7.88 -17.81
N TYR A 2 -15.34 -6.65 -17.69
CA TYR A 2 -14.50 -5.44 -17.71
C TYR A 2 -13.65 -5.27 -16.44
N ALA A 3 -14.25 -5.43 -15.25
CA ALA A 3 -13.51 -5.32 -13.98
C ALA A 3 -12.26 -6.21 -13.91
N SER A 4 -12.34 -7.48 -14.35
CA SER A 4 -11.19 -8.42 -14.33
C SER A 4 -10.02 -8.00 -15.22
N LEU A 5 -10.25 -7.20 -16.26
CA LEU A 5 -9.19 -6.73 -17.15
C LEU A 5 -8.44 -5.54 -16.51
N ASP A 6 -9.18 -4.64 -15.88
CA ASP A 6 -8.62 -3.45 -15.24
C ASP A 6 -7.83 -3.82 -13.97
N TRP A 7 -8.27 -4.85 -13.23
CA TRP A 7 -7.53 -5.41 -12.08
C TRP A 7 -6.17 -5.99 -12.47
N ALA A 8 -6.11 -6.73 -13.58
CA ALA A 8 -4.86 -7.30 -14.08
C ALA A 8 -3.85 -6.22 -14.49
N VAL A 9 -4.34 -5.05 -14.94
CA VAL A 9 -3.49 -3.89 -15.25
C VAL A 9 -2.91 -3.28 -13.98
N GLU A 10 -3.69 -3.15 -12.90
CA GLU A 10 -3.21 -2.61 -11.62
C GLU A 10 -2.22 -3.55 -10.91
N GLU A 11 -2.47 -4.86 -10.93
CA GLU A 11 -1.52 -5.87 -10.45
C GLU A 11 -0.21 -5.79 -11.23
N HIS A 12 -0.28 -5.66 -12.56
CA HIS A 12 0.90 -5.53 -13.41
C HIS A 12 1.68 -4.23 -13.15
N LYS A 13 1.00 -3.10 -12.96
CA LYS A 13 1.65 -1.83 -12.61
C LYS A 13 2.33 -1.89 -11.25
N SER A 14 1.65 -2.44 -10.25
CA SER A 14 2.19 -2.60 -8.90
C SER A 14 3.40 -3.54 -8.92
N ALA A 15 3.31 -4.66 -9.63
CA ALA A 15 4.42 -5.58 -9.81
C ALA A 15 5.61 -4.93 -10.54
N LYS A 16 5.35 -4.10 -11.56
CA LYS A 16 6.40 -3.35 -12.27
C LYS A 16 7.08 -2.32 -11.37
N LEU A 17 6.32 -1.62 -10.52
CA LEU A 17 6.88 -0.70 -9.52
C LEU A 17 7.79 -1.45 -8.55
N PHE A 18 7.33 -2.57 -7.96
CA PHE A 18 8.15 -3.36 -7.05
C PHE A 18 9.40 -3.95 -7.72
N GLN A 19 9.33 -4.30 -9.01
CA GLN A 19 10.52 -4.68 -9.79
C GLN A 19 11.49 -3.51 -9.95
N GLU A 20 11.00 -2.33 -10.34
CA GLU A 20 11.84 -1.13 -10.51
C GLU A 20 12.45 -0.65 -9.19
N LEU A 21 11.73 -0.76 -8.08
CA LEU A 21 12.24 -0.43 -6.74
C LEU A 21 13.32 -1.41 -6.27
N ASN A 22 13.20 -2.70 -6.59
CA ASN A 22 14.20 -3.71 -6.27
C ASN A 22 15.47 -3.62 -7.13
N ASP A 23 15.36 -3.08 -8.37
CA ASP A 23 16.49 -2.96 -9.30
C ASP A 23 17.41 -1.76 -9.00
N HIS A 24 16.99 -0.86 -8.09
CA HIS A 24 17.79 0.28 -7.66
C HIS A 24 18.27 0.12 -6.22
N GLU A 25 19.49 0.58 -5.89
CA GLU A 25 20.03 0.67 -4.51
C GLU A 25 19.31 1.74 -3.68
N VAL A 26 17.97 1.67 -3.63
CA VAL A 26 17.11 2.58 -2.88
C VAL A 26 16.87 1.97 -1.51
N SER A 27 16.97 2.78 -0.46
CA SER A 27 16.82 2.28 0.90
C SER A 27 15.39 1.79 1.16
N PRO A 28 15.17 0.80 2.06
CA PRO A 28 13.84 0.25 2.32
C PRO A 28 12.79 1.31 2.67
N LEU A 29 13.16 2.34 3.44
CA LEU A 29 12.24 3.42 3.80
C LEU A 29 11.84 4.26 2.59
N GLU A 30 12.78 4.55 1.68
CA GLU A 30 12.47 5.27 0.45
C GLU A 30 11.64 4.42 -0.51
N GLN A 31 11.87 3.10 -0.60
CA GLN A 31 11.02 2.21 -1.37
C GLN A 31 9.56 2.21 -0.86
N ILE A 32 9.36 2.13 0.45
CA ILE A 32 8.02 2.23 1.06
C ILE A 32 7.39 3.58 0.74
N LYS A 33 8.16 4.67 0.84
CA LYS A 33 7.69 6.02 0.49
C LYS A 33 7.27 6.14 -0.98
N GLN A 34 8.03 5.58 -1.91
CA GLN A 34 7.68 5.57 -3.34
C GLN A 34 6.42 4.75 -3.59
N PHE A 35 6.28 3.60 -2.92
CA PHE A 35 5.03 2.82 -2.94
C PHE A 35 3.83 3.63 -2.42
N THR A 36 3.97 4.31 -1.27
CA THR A 36 2.90 5.17 -0.74
C THR A 36 2.55 6.29 -1.72
N LEU A 37 3.55 6.89 -2.34
CA LEU A 37 3.37 7.96 -3.32
C LEU A 37 2.57 7.44 -4.52
N PHE A 38 2.98 6.30 -5.07
CA PHE A 38 2.27 5.60 -6.14
C PHE A 38 0.81 5.31 -5.76
N ALA A 39 0.57 4.79 -4.56
CA ALA A 39 -0.78 4.48 -4.07
C ALA A 39 -1.70 5.72 -4.06
N PHE A 40 -1.16 6.90 -3.75
CA PHE A 40 -1.93 8.16 -3.79
C PHE A 40 -2.01 8.79 -5.19
N THR A 41 -1.00 8.64 -6.05
CA THR A 41 -0.99 9.28 -7.38
C THR A 41 -1.70 8.47 -8.47
N GLU A 42 -1.66 7.14 -8.41
CA GLU A 42 -2.40 6.25 -9.33
C GLU A 42 -3.83 5.94 -8.82
N SER A 43 -4.24 6.59 -7.74
CA SER A 43 -5.62 6.59 -7.22
C SER A 43 -6.66 7.24 -8.15
N ASP A 44 -6.23 7.80 -9.29
CA ASP A 44 -7.13 8.36 -10.31
C ASP A 44 -7.92 7.30 -11.10
N THR A 45 -7.63 6.00 -10.92
CA THR A 45 -8.50 4.91 -11.35
C THR A 45 -9.42 4.48 -10.20
N GLU A 46 -10.71 4.25 -10.45
CA GLU A 46 -11.71 3.83 -9.43
C GLU A 46 -11.36 2.52 -8.68
N ILE A 47 -10.24 1.88 -9.04
CA ILE A 47 -9.90 0.48 -8.80
C ILE A 47 -8.75 0.35 -7.80
N SER A 48 -7.72 1.20 -7.87
CA SER A 48 -6.67 1.29 -6.84
C SER A 48 -7.25 1.80 -5.52
N ASN A 49 -8.11 2.82 -5.57
CA ASN A 49 -8.99 3.19 -4.46
C ASN A 49 -9.94 2.04 -4.07
N GLY A 50 -10.37 1.24 -5.04
CA GLY A 50 -11.21 0.06 -4.85
C GLY A 50 -10.57 -1.01 -3.97
N VAL A 51 -9.31 -1.43 -4.18
CA VAL A 51 -8.69 -2.48 -3.35
C VAL A 51 -8.63 -2.05 -1.89
N PHE A 52 -8.09 -0.87 -1.60
CA PHE A 52 -7.94 -0.39 -0.23
C PHE A 52 -9.27 -0.07 0.43
N ARG A 53 -10.25 0.46 -0.35
CA ARG A 53 -11.63 0.67 0.12
C ARG A 53 -12.39 -0.65 0.35
N ILE A 54 -12.09 -1.71 -0.41
CA ILE A 54 -12.68 -3.03 -0.16
C ILE A 54 -12.01 -3.67 1.07
N ILE A 55 -10.68 -3.57 1.22
CA ILE A 55 -9.95 -4.05 2.41
C ILE A 55 -10.50 -3.43 3.71
N GLN A 56 -10.77 -2.13 3.75
CA GLN A 56 -11.38 -1.51 4.94
C GLN A 56 -12.86 -1.87 5.16
N ASN A 57 -13.62 -2.15 4.08
CA ASN A 57 -15.04 -2.49 4.19
C ASN A 57 -15.22 -3.94 4.64
N LEU A 58 -14.22 -4.81 4.42
CA LEU A 58 -14.16 -6.16 4.99
C LEU A 58 -14.19 -6.17 6.52
N SER A 59 -13.65 -5.13 7.17
CA SER A 59 -13.74 -4.98 8.64
C SER A 59 -15.18 -4.70 9.12
N SER A 60 -16.09 -4.37 8.18
CA SER A 60 -17.40 -3.77 8.48
C SER A 60 -18.62 -4.49 7.88
N THR A 61 -18.48 -5.36 6.87
CA THR A 61 -19.64 -6.00 6.19
C THR A 61 -19.39 -7.44 5.74
N ASN A 62 -20.22 -8.38 6.22
CA ASN A 62 -20.19 -9.83 5.95
C ASN A 62 -20.84 -10.28 4.60
N ASP A 63 -21.08 -9.37 3.63
CA ASP A 63 -21.88 -9.69 2.43
C ASP A 63 -21.17 -9.28 1.13
N LEU A 64 -19.99 -9.85 0.84
CA LEU A 64 -19.37 -9.73 -0.49
C LEU A 64 -19.62 -10.98 -1.34
N PRO A 65 -19.83 -10.83 -2.65
CA PRO A 65 -19.73 -11.95 -3.58
C PRO A 65 -18.38 -12.67 -3.45
N GLU A 66 -18.40 -13.99 -3.35
CA GLU A 66 -17.22 -14.86 -3.10
C GLU A 66 -16.01 -14.56 -4.01
N HIS A 67 -16.25 -14.18 -5.27
CA HIS A 67 -15.19 -13.83 -6.23
C HIS A 67 -14.46 -12.52 -5.91
N LEU A 68 -15.07 -11.62 -5.13
CA LEU A 68 -14.44 -10.39 -4.64
C LEU A 68 -13.66 -10.65 -3.34
N GLU A 69 -14.13 -11.54 -2.46
CA GLU A 69 -13.39 -11.92 -1.24
C GLU A 69 -12.04 -12.55 -1.56
N GLN A 70 -12.02 -13.55 -2.43
CA GLN A 70 -10.79 -14.23 -2.85
C GLN A 70 -9.82 -13.31 -3.59
N PHE A 71 -10.34 -12.30 -4.28
CA PHE A 71 -9.53 -11.31 -4.98
C PHE A 71 -8.87 -10.34 -3.98
N VAL A 72 -9.61 -9.90 -2.97
CA VAL A 72 -9.11 -8.98 -1.96
C VAL A 72 -8.10 -9.65 -1.04
N GLU A 73 -8.32 -10.92 -0.67
CA GLU A 73 -7.30 -11.71 0.04
C GLU A 73 -6.01 -11.79 -0.76
N LYS A 74 -6.08 -12.09 -2.07
CA LYS A 74 -4.89 -12.19 -2.93
C LYS A 74 -4.19 -10.85 -3.14
N ALA A 75 -4.94 -9.77 -3.36
CA ALA A 75 -4.38 -8.44 -3.54
C ALA A 75 -3.76 -7.91 -2.24
N GLY A 76 -4.42 -8.12 -1.10
CA GLY A 76 -3.86 -7.81 0.23
C GLY A 76 -2.60 -8.61 0.52
N GLN A 77 -2.62 -9.91 0.22
CA GLN A 77 -1.47 -10.81 0.36
C GLN A 77 -0.27 -10.33 -0.46
N PHE A 78 -0.47 -9.88 -1.71
CA PHE A 78 0.60 -9.34 -2.54
C PHE A 78 1.31 -8.13 -1.90
N TYR A 79 0.55 -7.18 -1.36
CA TYR A 79 1.14 -6.02 -0.69
C TYR A 79 1.87 -6.41 0.60
N ILE A 80 1.32 -7.36 1.37
CA ILE A 80 1.97 -7.88 2.57
C ILE A 80 3.31 -8.55 2.20
N GLU A 81 3.30 -9.45 1.23
CA GLU A 81 4.49 -10.18 0.77
C GLU A 81 5.56 -9.24 0.19
N SER A 82 5.15 -8.16 -0.48
CA SER A 82 6.07 -7.19 -1.08
C SER A 82 6.66 -6.21 -0.06
N LEU A 83 5.86 -5.76 0.92
CA LEU A 83 6.29 -4.75 1.89
C LEU A 83 6.96 -5.36 3.12
N TYR A 84 6.57 -6.56 3.55
CA TYR A 84 7.12 -7.19 4.76
C TYR A 84 8.66 -7.28 4.75
N PRO A 85 9.32 -7.71 3.65
CA PRO A 85 10.79 -7.73 3.60
C PRO A 85 11.41 -6.34 3.81
N LEU A 86 10.78 -5.28 3.30
CA LEU A 86 11.28 -3.90 3.46
C LEU A 86 11.20 -3.42 4.91
N PHE A 87 10.16 -3.83 5.65
CA PHE A 87 10.06 -3.54 7.08
C PHE A 87 11.17 -4.25 7.86
N VAL A 88 11.44 -5.52 7.56
CA VAL A 88 12.54 -6.29 8.18
C VAL A 88 13.90 -5.68 7.85
N GLU A 89 14.15 -5.36 6.59
CA GLU A 89 15.42 -4.77 6.13
C GLU A 89 15.63 -3.37 6.70
N GLY A 90 14.62 -2.51 6.66
CA GLY A 90 14.67 -1.17 7.21
C GLY A 90 14.87 -1.16 8.72
N GLN A 91 14.32 -2.14 9.45
CA GLN A 91 14.64 -2.32 10.86
C GLN A 91 16.10 -2.74 11.05
N ASN A 92 16.62 -3.64 10.22
CA ASN A 92 18.01 -4.10 10.31
C ASN A 92 19.01 -2.98 9.98
N SER A 93 18.70 -2.10 9.02
CA SER A 93 19.51 -0.93 8.66
C SER A 93 19.36 0.24 9.63
N GLY A 94 18.33 0.23 10.49
CA GLY A 94 18.05 1.28 11.45
C GLY A 94 17.27 2.46 10.87
N GLU A 95 16.64 2.28 9.71
CA GLU A 95 15.78 3.28 9.07
C GLU A 95 14.32 3.21 9.55
N ILE A 96 13.88 2.03 9.99
CA ILE A 96 12.51 1.78 10.49
C ILE A 96 12.56 1.44 11.97
N ILE A 97 11.57 1.93 12.72
CA ILE A 97 11.45 1.72 14.16
C ILE A 97 11.43 0.23 14.54
N LYS A 98 12.06 -0.10 15.68
CA LYS A 98 12.07 -1.47 16.21
C LYS A 98 10.69 -1.90 16.72
N GLY A 99 10.40 -3.20 16.59
CA GLY A 99 9.12 -3.80 17.00
C GLY A 99 8.86 -5.08 16.20
N ASP A 100 7.65 -5.62 16.30
CA ASP A 100 7.20 -6.71 15.43
C ASP A 100 6.95 -6.16 14.00
N PRO A 101 7.66 -6.66 12.96
CA PRO A 101 7.48 -6.21 11.58
C PRO A 101 6.05 -6.42 11.05
N GLU A 102 5.38 -7.50 11.45
CA GLU A 102 4.03 -7.82 10.99
C GLU A 102 3.02 -6.84 11.59
N GLU A 103 3.17 -6.51 12.87
CA GLU A 103 2.33 -5.52 13.55
C GLU A 103 2.52 -4.12 12.95
N LEU A 104 3.77 -3.70 12.72
CA LEU A 104 4.08 -2.40 12.11
C LEU A 104 3.52 -2.29 10.68
N LEU A 105 3.67 -3.34 9.88
CA LEU A 105 3.12 -3.41 8.54
C LEU A 105 1.58 -3.34 8.57
N GLY A 106 0.95 -4.10 9.47
CA GLY A 106 -0.50 -4.09 9.65
C GLY A 106 -1.03 -2.71 10.03
N ILE A 107 -0.36 -2.01 10.95
CA ILE A 107 -0.70 -0.63 11.32
C ILE A 107 -0.55 0.30 10.11
N TYR A 108 0.58 0.22 9.40
CA TYR A 108 0.83 1.05 8.21
C TYR A 108 -0.25 0.86 7.14
N LEU A 109 -0.60 -0.39 6.80
CA LEU A 109 -1.64 -0.71 5.81
C LEU A 109 -3.03 -0.27 6.27
N THR A 110 -3.31 -0.37 7.58
CA THR A 110 -4.58 0.11 8.16
C THR A 110 -4.71 1.61 8.02
N VAL A 111 -3.65 2.37 8.33
CA VAL A 111 -3.67 3.83 8.17
C VAL A 111 -3.75 4.21 6.69
N LEU A 112 -2.94 3.59 5.83
CA LEU A 112 -2.96 3.86 4.39
C LEU A 112 -4.35 3.61 3.78
N SER A 113 -4.98 2.48 4.10
CA SER A 113 -6.32 2.17 3.59
C SER A 113 -7.38 3.16 4.06
N GLY A 114 -7.41 3.49 5.35
CA GLY A 114 -8.34 4.47 5.91
C GLY A 114 -8.18 5.85 5.26
N ILE A 115 -6.94 6.25 4.96
CA ILE A 115 -6.66 7.49 4.25
C ILE A 115 -7.20 7.44 2.82
N MET A 116 -6.95 6.35 2.08
CA MET A 116 -7.35 6.23 0.68
C MET A 116 -8.86 6.28 0.47
N ALA A 117 -9.66 5.91 1.47
CA ALA A 117 -11.11 5.98 1.35
C ALA A 117 -11.77 7.28 1.79
N ASP A 118 -11.02 8.19 2.41
CA ASP A 118 -11.52 9.46 2.94
C ASP A 118 -11.81 10.48 1.83
N ASP A 119 -10.90 11.44 1.59
CA ASP A 119 -11.03 12.44 0.52
C ASP A 119 -9.77 12.48 -0.37
N PRO A 120 -9.85 11.99 -1.61
CA PRO A 120 -8.74 12.06 -2.57
C PRO A 120 -8.27 13.49 -2.84
N ALA A 121 -9.12 14.51 -2.73
CA ALA A 121 -8.75 15.90 -3.02
C ALA A 121 -7.76 16.46 -1.98
N PHE A 122 -7.89 16.08 -0.71
CA PHE A 122 -6.92 16.47 0.31
C PHE A 122 -5.54 15.89 0.00
N TRP A 123 -5.45 14.65 -0.46
CA TRP A 123 -4.15 13.99 -0.69
C TRP A 123 -3.47 14.37 -2.00
N LYS A 124 -4.22 14.87 -2.98
CA LYS A 124 -3.70 15.36 -4.27
C LYS A 124 -2.88 16.64 -4.18
N ASP A 125 -3.23 17.54 -3.27
CA ASP A 125 -2.43 18.75 -3.05
C ASP A 125 -1.19 18.42 -2.20
N ASN A 126 0.01 18.77 -2.67
CA ASN A 126 1.27 18.54 -1.95
C ASN A 126 1.48 17.06 -1.52
N THR A 127 1.13 16.09 -2.37
CA THR A 127 1.18 14.65 -2.08
C THR A 127 2.53 14.19 -1.55
N GLU A 128 3.63 14.61 -2.17
CA GLU A 128 5.00 14.25 -1.72
C GLU A 128 5.28 14.66 -0.28
N GLN A 129 4.89 15.89 0.09
CA GLN A 129 5.08 16.39 1.45
C GLN A 129 4.24 15.60 2.45
N LYS A 130 2.98 15.31 2.11
CA LYS A 130 2.04 14.58 2.97
C LYS A 130 2.47 13.12 3.16
N VAL A 131 2.93 12.47 2.10
CA VAL A 131 3.55 11.13 2.18
C VAL A 131 4.81 11.18 3.03
N GLY A 132 5.66 12.19 2.86
CA GLY A 132 6.82 12.39 3.73
C GLY A 132 6.46 12.54 5.21
N ILE A 133 5.30 13.13 5.53
CA ILE A 133 4.79 13.19 6.91
C ILE A 133 4.28 11.81 7.36
N LEU A 134 3.54 11.09 6.52
CA LEU A 134 3.00 9.76 6.84
C LEU A 134 4.11 8.76 7.16
N ILE A 135 5.17 8.74 6.36
CA ILE A 135 6.30 7.82 6.53
C ILE A 135 7.03 8.02 7.87
N ARG A 136 6.91 9.20 8.50
CA ARG A 136 7.48 9.44 9.84
C ARG A 136 6.88 8.57 10.93
N MET A 137 5.72 7.94 10.70
CA MET A 137 5.12 7.01 11.66
C MET A 137 5.93 5.73 11.83
N ILE A 138 6.69 5.34 10.79
CA ILE A 138 7.47 4.11 10.78
C ILE A 138 8.98 4.35 10.75
N SER A 139 9.44 5.56 10.48
CA SER A 139 10.87 5.88 10.40
C SER A 139 11.51 6.02 11.79
N GLU A 140 12.72 5.49 11.96
CA GLU A 140 13.62 5.85 13.06
C GLU A 140 14.24 7.24 12.78
N ARG A 141 14.46 8.05 13.83
CA ARG A 141 14.85 9.47 13.70
C ARG A 141 16.25 9.72 13.16
#